data_AF-A0AA38RLI4-F1
#
_entry.id   AF-A0AA38RLI4-F1
#
_cell.length_a   1.000
_cell.length_b   1.000
_cell.length_c   1.000
_cell.angle_alpha   90.00
_cell.angle_beta   90.00
_cell.angle_gamma   90.00
#
_symmetry.space_group_name_H-M   'P 1'
#
loop_
_entity.id
_entity.type
_entity.pdbx_description
1 polymer ?
#
loop_
_entity_poly.entity_id
_entity_poly.type
_entity_poly.pdbx_seq_one_letter_code
_entity_poly.pdbx_strand_id
1 'polypeptide(L)'
;MPRSTTSTRTSGRAGSRPGSRNGKLETSAEDGAPPTVRRSGRARRHPAIFTGTGKAEDGIKSSPTFRMSVKSSAADEQRRNPKRKAAPEVFDLPDDLLDKALAPMGPEELDEWEGWVELESDPAFFNVILQDLGVRDVKIQELFSVDEGSLAILPKPVHGLIFLYQYFEEDAQEPTEDAEKVWFANQTTDNACATIALFNIIMNAENIELGERLKTFKEQSSSLIPPLRGDLLCNTTWIRKVHNQFARRVDLLNADLVLEQESKKARKKKAARPAMRRKTKPSSDAGFHFIAYVPVGDEVYQLDGLEKEPACIGKVGADSDWTAVARPFIEARMLQYESEQLSFNLLSLCRSPLHEVREGLAKNITELARIRYAIHRVDPDHGVSYPEGTISSTDDVSFADYGLPDTLSFDVNTVHAIETQPLDAGGATLLQKLEARREELETEQARLKAEYRAEVCMAEDDSCRANGRKKDYTPVIHRWVEKLAETGALQEIAEQVALQQA
;
A
#
# COMPACT_ATOMS: atom_id res chain seq x y z
N MET A 1 34.09 -39.43 -46.82
CA MET A 1 33.72 -40.78 -47.29
C MET A 1 32.38 -41.14 -46.64
N PRO A 2 31.37 -41.56 -47.42
CA PRO A 2 29.96 -41.27 -47.14
C PRO A 2 29.11 -42.55 -46.96
N ARG A 3 27.83 -42.38 -46.60
CA ARG A 3 26.63 -43.01 -47.23
C ARG A 3 25.40 -42.82 -46.32
N SER A 4 24.44 -41.99 -46.71
CA SER A 4 23.27 -42.29 -47.60
C SER A 4 22.09 -42.79 -46.75
N THR A 5 20.84 -42.37 -46.90
CA THR A 5 20.00 -42.30 -48.12
C THR A 5 18.65 -41.65 -47.71
N THR A 6 18.25 -40.52 -48.30
CA THR A 6 17.16 -40.35 -49.31
C THR A 6 15.71 -40.64 -48.89
N SER A 7 14.84 -39.63 -48.94
CA SER A 7 13.79 -39.43 -49.98
C SER A 7 12.82 -38.32 -49.51
N THR A 8 12.76 -37.11 -50.09
CA THR A 8 12.01 -36.67 -51.32
C THR A 8 10.52 -37.09 -51.32
N ARG A 9 9.50 -36.28 -51.64
CA ARG A 9 9.43 -35.10 -52.53
C ARG A 9 8.00 -34.47 -52.50
N THR A 10 7.91 -33.14 -52.73
CA THR A 10 6.91 -32.38 -53.56
C THR A 10 5.43 -32.35 -53.15
N SER A 11 4.60 -31.32 -53.42
CA SER A 11 4.68 -29.95 -53.98
C SER A 11 3.25 -29.44 -54.13
N GLY A 12 2.99 -28.13 -54.05
CA GLY A 12 1.74 -27.57 -54.60
C GLY A 12 1.48 -26.15 -54.13
N ARG A 13 1.11 -25.26 -55.06
CA ARG A 13 1.26 -23.80 -55.00
C ARG A 13 -0.05 -23.12 -55.42
N ALA A 14 -0.14 -21.82 -55.11
CA ALA A 14 -1.07 -20.80 -55.61
C ALA A 14 -2.47 -20.80 -54.96
N GLY A 15 -3.08 -19.67 -54.60
CA GLY A 15 -2.84 -18.26 -54.87
C GLY A 15 -4.20 -17.57 -54.94
N SER A 16 -4.33 -16.34 -54.42
CA SER A 16 -5.20 -15.23 -54.89
C SER A 16 -5.61 -14.29 -53.74
N ARG A 17 -5.02 -13.09 -53.76
CA ARG A 17 -5.54 -11.79 -53.26
C ARG A 17 -6.64 -11.28 -54.25
N PRO A 18 -7.22 -10.05 -54.18
CA PRO A 18 -7.22 -8.96 -53.17
C PRO A 18 -8.59 -8.23 -52.99
N GLY A 19 -8.62 -7.20 -52.12
CA GLY A 19 -9.54 -6.04 -52.17
C GLY A 19 -9.39 -5.19 -50.89
N SER A 20 -8.54 -4.16 -50.78
CA SER A 20 -8.60 -2.80 -51.38
C SER A 20 -9.91 -2.08 -51.04
N ARG A 21 -10.00 -0.83 -50.61
CA ARG A 21 -9.07 0.31 -50.53
C ARG A 21 -9.86 1.46 -49.88
N ASN A 22 -9.23 2.32 -49.09
CA ASN A 22 -9.14 3.77 -49.39
C ASN A 22 -8.56 4.53 -48.20
N GLY A 23 -7.31 4.95 -48.36
CA GLY A 23 -6.80 6.15 -47.73
C GLY A 23 -7.05 7.36 -48.64
N LYS A 24 -7.15 8.53 -48.03
CA LYS A 24 -6.92 9.82 -48.68
C LYS A 24 -6.10 10.68 -47.73
N LEU A 25 -5.03 11.23 -48.26
CA LEU A 25 -4.08 12.16 -47.64
C LEU A 25 -4.34 13.57 -48.21
N GLU A 26 -3.71 14.56 -47.57
CA GLU A 26 -3.67 16.01 -47.85
C GLU A 26 -4.75 16.84 -47.12
N THR A 27 -4.51 17.97 -46.45
CA THR A 27 -3.34 18.81 -46.12
C THR A 27 -3.83 19.89 -45.11
N SER A 28 -3.00 20.22 -44.11
CA SER A 28 -2.85 21.52 -43.38
C SER A 28 -4.02 22.53 -43.26
N ALA A 29 -4.42 22.86 -42.03
CA ALA A 29 -4.36 24.20 -41.38
C ALA A 29 -5.30 24.27 -40.15
N GLU A 30 -4.84 25.01 -39.14
CA GLU A 30 -5.45 25.29 -37.83
C GLU A 30 -6.85 25.94 -37.94
N ASP A 31 -7.79 25.64 -37.01
CA ASP A 31 -8.26 26.57 -35.97
C ASP A 31 -9.42 25.99 -35.12
N GLY A 32 -9.65 26.60 -33.95
CA GLY A 32 -10.36 26.10 -32.77
C GLY A 32 -11.87 25.76 -32.80
N ALA A 33 -12.25 24.96 -31.78
CA ALA A 33 -13.50 24.98 -30.96
C ALA A 33 -14.26 23.63 -30.84
N PRO A 34 -14.74 23.26 -29.62
CA PRO A 34 -15.22 21.91 -29.28
C PRO A 34 -16.68 21.62 -29.68
N PRO A 35 -17.07 20.35 -29.87
CA PRO A 35 -18.42 19.98 -30.28
C PRO A 35 -19.44 20.05 -29.14
N THR A 36 -20.58 20.66 -29.46
CA THR A 36 -21.70 20.93 -28.57
C THR A 36 -22.57 19.69 -28.31
N VAL A 37 -22.88 19.48 -27.03
CA VAL A 37 -23.76 18.42 -26.52
C VAL A 37 -25.23 18.71 -26.86
N ARG A 38 -25.87 17.80 -27.61
CA ARG A 38 -27.32 17.79 -27.85
C ARG A 38 -28.07 17.49 -26.54
N ARG A 39 -28.74 18.50 -25.97
CA ARG A 39 -29.70 18.34 -24.86
C ARG A 39 -31.09 17.97 -25.40
N SER A 40 -31.62 16.86 -24.87
CA SER A 40 -32.96 16.33 -25.10
C SER A 40 -34.06 17.27 -24.58
N GLY A 41 -35.07 17.50 -25.42
CA GLY A 41 -36.21 18.37 -25.14
C GLY A 41 -37.17 17.83 -24.07
N ARG A 42 -37.62 18.73 -23.20
CA ARG A 42 -38.85 18.58 -22.43
C ARG A 42 -39.65 19.87 -22.53
N ALA A 43 -40.79 19.79 -23.20
CA ALA A 43 -41.71 20.88 -23.43
C ALA A 43 -42.21 21.50 -22.10
N ARG A 44 -42.12 22.83 -21.99
CA ARG A 44 -42.82 23.62 -20.96
C ARG A 44 -43.93 24.41 -21.64
N ARG A 45 -45.17 24.24 -21.16
CA ARG A 45 -46.34 25.06 -21.53
C ARG A 45 -46.21 26.43 -20.86
N HIS A 46 -46.47 27.50 -21.63
CA HIS A 46 -46.63 28.88 -21.16
C HIS A 46 -48.01 29.10 -20.52
N PRO A 47 -48.10 29.91 -19.45
CA PRO A 47 -49.32 30.63 -19.11
C PRO A 47 -49.33 32.04 -19.72
N ALA A 48 -50.48 32.44 -20.23
CA ALA A 48 -50.73 33.71 -20.90
C ALA A 48 -50.75 34.90 -19.92
N ILE A 49 -50.26 36.03 -20.41
CA ILE A 49 -50.33 37.36 -19.79
C ILE A 49 -51.72 37.94 -20.02
N PHE A 50 -52.40 38.38 -18.96
CA PHE A 50 -53.54 39.29 -19.04
C PHE A 50 -53.18 40.58 -18.31
N THR A 51 -53.18 41.68 -19.07
CA THR A 51 -52.95 43.05 -18.63
C THR A 51 -54.26 43.68 -18.16
N GLY A 52 -54.26 44.34 -16.99
CA GLY A 52 -55.43 45.10 -16.52
C GLY A 52 -55.12 45.94 -15.29
N THR A 53 -55.21 47.25 -15.48
CA THR A 53 -54.90 48.38 -14.58
C THR A 53 -55.87 48.54 -13.39
N GLY A 54 -55.40 49.09 -12.25
CA GLY A 54 -56.25 49.92 -11.38
C GLY A 54 -56.05 49.85 -9.86
N LYS A 55 -55.41 50.89 -9.31
CA LYS A 55 -55.66 51.63 -8.05
C LYS A 55 -55.92 50.91 -6.69
N ALA A 56 -55.02 51.23 -5.75
CA ALA A 56 -55.22 51.90 -4.46
C ALA A 56 -55.90 51.22 -3.25
N GLU A 57 -55.22 51.43 -2.11
CA GLU A 57 -55.70 51.65 -0.73
C GLU A 57 -55.76 50.53 0.32
N ASP A 58 -55.46 51.01 1.54
CA ASP A 58 -55.15 50.37 2.81
C ASP A 58 -56.26 49.48 3.39
N GLY A 59 -55.88 48.59 4.32
CA GLY A 59 -56.87 48.04 5.26
C GLY A 59 -56.43 46.80 6.04
N ILE A 60 -55.85 47.02 7.21
CA ILE A 60 -55.84 46.06 8.32
C ILE A 60 -57.29 45.65 8.64
N LYS A 61 -57.60 44.34 8.76
CA LYS A 61 -58.37 43.74 9.87
C LYS A 61 -58.77 42.28 9.68
N SER A 62 -58.46 41.52 10.74
CA SER A 62 -59.29 40.52 11.42
C SER A 62 -59.82 39.28 10.68
N SER A 63 -59.40 38.14 11.18
CA SER A 63 -60.15 36.88 11.20
C SER A 63 -61.61 37.06 11.58
N PRO A 64 -62.47 36.12 11.16
CA PRO A 64 -63.38 35.54 12.12
C PRO A 64 -63.37 34.00 12.06
N THR A 65 -63.15 33.45 13.23
CA THR A 65 -63.68 32.18 13.73
C THR A 65 -65.15 31.99 13.34
N PHE A 66 -65.55 30.78 12.92
CA PHE A 66 -66.75 30.15 13.49
C PHE A 66 -66.92 28.65 13.19
N ARG A 67 -67.10 27.94 14.31
CA ARG A 67 -68.06 26.84 14.60
C ARG A 67 -67.97 25.50 13.87
N MET A 68 -67.63 24.51 14.70
CA MET A 68 -68.09 23.14 14.59
C MET A 68 -69.63 23.04 14.61
N SER A 69 -70.15 22.15 13.77
CA SER A 69 -71.45 21.51 13.92
C SER A 69 -71.32 20.05 13.49
N VAL A 70 -71.86 19.17 14.32
CA VAL A 70 -71.80 17.70 14.28
C VAL A 70 -73.08 17.19 13.60
N LYS A 71 -72.98 16.16 12.73
CA LYS A 71 -73.77 14.90 12.82
C LYS A 71 -73.52 13.92 11.66
N SER A 72 -73.14 12.70 12.07
CA SER A 72 -73.43 11.35 11.57
C SER A 72 -73.79 11.09 10.09
N SER A 73 -73.12 10.14 9.44
CA SER A 73 -73.59 8.74 9.33
C SER A 73 -72.71 7.89 8.39
N ALA A 74 -72.57 6.62 8.80
CA ALA A 74 -72.35 5.39 8.03
C ALA A 74 -71.40 5.33 6.82
N ALA A 75 -70.36 4.51 7.00
CA ALA A 75 -69.86 3.46 6.10
C ALA A 75 -69.75 3.76 4.60
N ASP A 76 -68.53 4.04 4.15
CA ASP A 76 -68.04 3.60 2.84
C ASP A 76 -66.55 3.24 2.96
N GLU A 77 -66.27 1.93 2.96
CA GLU A 77 -64.92 1.37 2.93
C GLU A 77 -64.36 1.46 1.51
N GLN A 78 -63.69 2.57 1.19
CA GLN A 78 -62.82 2.65 0.03
C GLN A 78 -61.36 2.88 0.45
N ARG A 79 -60.57 1.84 0.22
CA ARG A 79 -59.11 1.70 0.27
C ARG A 79 -58.36 3.04 0.19
N ARG A 80 -58.01 3.61 1.35
CA ARG A 80 -56.97 4.64 1.48
C ARG A 80 -55.61 3.95 1.53
N ASN A 81 -54.72 4.29 0.60
CA ASN A 81 -53.29 3.97 0.70
C ASN A 81 -52.80 4.28 2.12
N PRO A 82 -52.03 3.37 2.76
CA PRO A 82 -51.42 3.70 4.03
C PRO A 82 -50.51 4.90 3.81
N LYS A 83 -50.84 6.02 4.47
CA LYS A 83 -49.95 7.18 4.58
C LYS A 83 -48.58 6.61 4.96
N ARG A 84 -47.54 6.92 4.18
CA ARG A 84 -46.14 6.74 4.60
C ARG A 84 -46.09 7.24 6.05
N LYS A 85 -45.76 6.35 6.99
CA LYS A 85 -45.32 6.79 8.31
C LYS A 85 -44.18 7.76 8.01
N ALA A 86 -44.37 9.04 8.32
CA ALA A 86 -43.25 9.95 8.46
C ALA A 86 -42.26 9.23 9.38
N ALA A 87 -40.99 9.15 8.95
CA ALA A 87 -39.95 8.69 9.85
C ALA A 87 -40.08 9.50 11.16
N PRO A 88 -39.85 8.91 12.34
CA PRO A 88 -39.76 9.72 13.54
C PRO A 88 -38.61 10.72 13.34
N GLU A 89 -38.98 11.97 13.04
CA GLU A 89 -38.09 13.14 13.03
C GLU A 89 -37.93 13.61 14.47
N VAL A 90 -37.17 12.86 15.28
CA VAL A 90 -36.28 13.35 16.35
C VAL A 90 -35.48 12.10 16.73
N PHE A 91 -34.21 12.04 16.31
CA PHE A 91 -33.28 11.19 17.05
C PHE A 91 -33.01 11.95 18.34
N ASP A 92 -33.33 11.38 19.51
CA ASP A 92 -32.82 11.86 20.80
C ASP A 92 -31.31 11.59 20.80
N LEU A 93 -30.57 12.42 20.06
CA LEU A 93 -29.13 12.41 20.02
C LEU A 93 -28.66 13.09 21.30
N PRO A 94 -27.78 12.46 22.09
CA PRO A 94 -27.16 13.11 23.23
C PRO A 94 -26.56 14.47 22.82
N ASP A 95 -26.76 15.50 23.64
CA ASP A 95 -26.21 16.84 23.35
C ASP A 95 -24.67 16.86 23.35
N ASP A 96 -24.01 15.81 23.84
CA ASP A 96 -22.56 15.69 24.01
C ASP A 96 -21.85 14.90 22.89
N LEU A 97 -22.55 14.56 21.79
CA LEU A 97 -21.96 13.73 20.72
C LEU A 97 -20.75 14.38 20.03
N LEU A 98 -20.79 15.70 19.82
CA LEU A 98 -19.67 16.42 19.23
C LEU A 98 -18.45 16.41 20.17
N ASP A 99 -18.68 16.64 21.47
CA ASP A 99 -17.62 16.60 22.47
C ASP A 99 -17.00 15.20 22.57
N LYS A 100 -17.81 14.14 22.51
CA LYS A 100 -17.32 12.75 22.45
C LYS A 100 -16.52 12.47 21.18
N ALA A 101 -16.96 12.96 20.03
CA ALA A 101 -16.25 12.79 18.77
C ALA A 101 -14.89 13.52 18.75
N LEU A 102 -14.77 14.63 19.48
CA LEU A 102 -13.56 15.45 19.58
C LEU A 102 -12.68 15.13 20.80
N ALA A 103 -13.13 14.28 21.72
CA ALA A 103 -12.34 13.87 22.88
C ALA A 103 -11.06 13.15 22.43
N PRO A 104 -10.00 13.04 23.24
CA PRO A 104 -8.88 12.15 22.95
C PRO A 104 -9.31 10.67 22.87
N MET A 105 -8.62 9.84 22.08
CA MET A 105 -8.88 8.40 22.04
C MET A 105 -8.48 7.76 23.36
N GLY A 106 -9.37 6.92 23.92
CA GLY A 106 -9.04 6.13 25.10
C GLY A 106 -7.92 5.12 24.79
N PRO A 107 -7.11 4.72 25.79
CA PRO A 107 -5.98 3.81 25.56
C PRO A 107 -6.38 2.42 25.06
N GLU A 108 -7.60 1.97 25.37
CA GLU A 108 -8.13 0.65 24.98
C GLU A 108 -9.20 0.73 23.89
N GLU A 109 -9.65 1.94 23.51
CA GLU A 109 -10.73 2.14 22.54
C GLU A 109 -10.39 1.55 21.16
N LEU A 110 -9.12 1.65 20.75
CA LEU A 110 -8.63 1.05 19.52
C LEU A 110 -8.58 -0.48 19.58
N ASP A 111 -8.33 -1.04 20.76
CA ASP A 111 -8.22 -2.49 20.97
C ASP A 111 -9.61 -3.15 20.99
N GLU A 112 -10.60 -2.46 21.54
CA GLU A 112 -12.01 -2.88 21.60
C GLU A 112 -12.73 -2.73 20.25
N TRP A 113 -12.28 -1.81 19.38
CA TRP A 113 -12.89 -1.61 18.08
C TRP A 113 -12.58 -2.77 17.12
N GLU A 114 -13.63 -3.40 16.59
CA GLU A 114 -13.53 -4.58 15.73
C GLU A 114 -13.35 -4.24 14.25
N GLY A 115 -13.47 -2.97 13.89
CA GLY A 115 -13.34 -2.49 12.51
C GLY A 115 -11.90 -2.39 12.02
N TRP A 116 -11.77 -2.11 10.72
CA TRP A 116 -10.50 -1.86 10.04
C TRP A 116 -10.58 -0.49 9.37
N VAL A 117 -9.57 0.35 9.56
CA VAL A 117 -9.47 1.63 8.85
C VAL A 117 -8.80 1.44 7.50
N GLU A 118 -9.06 2.33 6.55
CA GLU A 118 -8.27 2.36 5.32
C GLU A 118 -6.82 2.76 5.62
N LEU A 119 -5.86 2.03 5.04
CA LEU A 119 -4.43 2.30 5.22
C LEU A 119 -3.87 3.04 4.01
N GLU A 120 -3.14 4.12 4.28
CA GLU A 120 -2.45 4.90 3.26
C GLU A 120 -1.29 4.09 2.64
N SER A 121 -1.09 4.21 1.33
CA SER A 121 -0.03 3.50 0.59
C SER A 121 1.32 4.20 0.71
N ASP A 122 1.85 4.29 1.92
CA ASP A 122 3.13 4.95 2.23
C ASP A 122 4.11 3.94 2.84
N PRO A 123 5.36 3.83 2.31
CA PRO A 123 6.39 2.92 2.84
C PRO A 123 6.58 2.99 4.35
N ALA A 124 6.51 4.18 4.94
CA ALA A 124 6.72 4.39 6.37
C ALA A 124 5.71 3.63 7.23
N PHE A 125 4.44 3.57 6.80
CA PHE A 125 3.39 2.84 7.51
C PHE A 125 3.65 1.34 7.46
N PHE A 126 3.98 0.80 6.28
CA PHE A 126 4.28 -0.62 6.12
C PHE A 126 5.57 -1.02 6.85
N ASN A 127 6.60 -0.14 6.88
CA ASN A 127 7.83 -0.37 7.62
C ASN A 127 7.59 -0.48 9.13
N VAL A 128 6.81 0.44 9.72
CA VAL A 128 6.45 0.37 11.14
C VAL A 128 5.56 -0.85 11.42
N ILE A 129 4.62 -1.19 10.54
CA ILE A 129 3.83 -2.42 10.65
C ILE A 129 4.73 -3.64 10.68
N LEU A 130 5.66 -3.80 9.74
CA LEU A 130 6.58 -4.93 9.70
C LEU A 130 7.40 -5.07 10.99
N GLN A 131 7.89 -3.95 11.51
CA GLN A 131 8.61 -3.91 12.77
C GLN A 131 7.74 -4.39 13.95
N ASP A 132 6.50 -3.91 14.07
CA ASP A 132 5.58 -4.28 15.15
C ASP A 132 5.04 -5.70 15.02
N LEU A 133 4.95 -6.23 13.79
CA LEU A 133 4.69 -7.64 13.54
C LEU A 133 5.91 -8.53 13.92
N GLY A 134 7.08 -7.93 14.11
CA GLY A 134 8.32 -8.61 14.48
C GLY A 134 9.08 -9.22 13.30
N VAL A 135 8.85 -8.74 12.08
CA VAL A 135 9.61 -9.15 10.89
C VAL A 135 10.92 -8.36 10.85
N ARG A 136 12.05 -9.06 10.70
CA ARG A 136 13.39 -8.44 10.71
C ARG A 136 14.05 -8.45 9.34
N ASP A 137 15.05 -7.58 9.19
CA ASP A 137 15.95 -7.50 8.03
C ASP A 137 15.26 -7.29 6.67
N VAL A 138 14.10 -6.65 6.68
CA VAL A 138 13.37 -6.25 5.48
C VAL A 138 12.98 -4.78 5.52
N LYS A 139 12.74 -4.21 4.34
CA LYS A 139 12.30 -2.82 4.18
C LYS A 139 11.36 -2.71 2.99
N ILE A 140 10.31 -1.92 3.16
CA ILE A 140 9.40 -1.48 2.11
C ILE A 140 9.97 -0.22 1.47
N GLN A 141 10.02 -0.21 0.14
CA GLN A 141 10.46 0.92 -0.67
C GLN A 141 9.45 1.20 -1.78
N GLU A 142 9.16 2.47 -2.01
CA GLU A 142 8.32 2.92 -3.12
C GLU A 142 9.09 2.88 -4.45
N LEU A 143 8.39 2.45 -5.51
CA LEU A 143 8.88 2.48 -6.88
C LEU A 143 8.08 3.50 -7.69
N PHE A 144 8.80 4.44 -8.29
CA PHE A 144 8.23 5.44 -9.20
C PHE A 144 8.19 4.96 -10.66
N SER A 145 8.91 3.90 -10.99
CA SER A 145 8.97 3.30 -12.32
C SER A 145 9.18 1.79 -12.22
N VAL A 146 8.66 1.06 -13.21
CA VAL A 146 8.72 -0.41 -13.30
C VAL A 146 9.76 -0.89 -14.32
N ASP A 147 10.53 0.04 -14.89
CA ASP A 147 11.59 -0.28 -15.84
C ASP A 147 12.67 -1.16 -15.22
N GLU A 148 13.44 -1.81 -16.09
CA GLU A 148 14.50 -2.75 -15.69
C GLU A 148 15.54 -2.13 -14.75
N GLY A 149 15.91 -0.86 -14.97
CA GLY A 149 16.89 -0.16 -14.15
C GLY A 149 16.37 0.06 -12.74
N SER A 150 15.12 0.55 -12.62
CA SER A 150 14.48 0.79 -11.32
C SER A 150 14.32 -0.50 -10.49
N LEU A 151 14.00 -1.63 -11.12
CA LEU A 151 13.91 -2.93 -10.43
C LEU A 151 15.28 -3.54 -10.10
N ALA A 152 16.30 -3.26 -10.90
CA ALA A 152 17.66 -3.78 -10.70
C ALA A 152 18.39 -3.12 -9.53
N ILE A 153 18.11 -1.84 -9.23
CA ILE A 153 18.74 -1.12 -8.11
C ILE A 153 18.16 -1.48 -6.73
N LEU A 154 17.03 -2.19 -6.68
CA LEU A 154 16.43 -2.62 -5.42
C LEU A 154 17.38 -3.55 -4.64
N PRO A 155 17.50 -3.38 -3.31
CA PRO A 155 18.22 -4.32 -2.46
C PRO A 155 17.71 -5.74 -2.65
N LYS A 156 18.62 -6.71 -2.72
CA LYS A 156 18.30 -8.10 -3.01
C LYS A 156 18.42 -8.97 -1.75
N PRO A 157 17.58 -10.02 -1.61
CA PRO A 157 16.47 -10.37 -2.49
C PRO A 157 15.28 -9.40 -2.39
N VAL A 158 14.54 -9.25 -3.49
CA VAL A 158 13.20 -8.66 -3.48
C VAL A 158 12.23 -9.79 -3.13
N HIS A 159 11.52 -9.67 -2.02
CA HIS A 159 10.61 -10.69 -1.50
C HIS A 159 9.20 -10.60 -2.09
N GLY A 160 8.79 -9.43 -2.56
CA GLY A 160 7.50 -9.23 -3.22
C GLY A 160 7.27 -7.79 -3.62
N LEU A 161 6.25 -7.57 -4.47
CA LEU A 161 5.77 -6.25 -4.85
C LEU A 161 4.32 -6.09 -4.40
N ILE A 162 3.96 -4.92 -3.90
CA ILE A 162 2.59 -4.53 -3.56
C ILE A 162 2.15 -3.47 -4.56
N PHE A 163 1.08 -3.74 -5.31
CA PHE A 163 0.53 -2.81 -6.29
C PHE A 163 -0.85 -2.34 -5.83
N LEU A 164 -1.02 -1.03 -5.75
CA LEU A 164 -2.28 -0.36 -5.45
C LEU A 164 -2.83 0.28 -6.72
N TYR A 165 -4.09 -0.02 -7.04
CA TYR A 165 -4.80 0.55 -8.18
C TYR A 165 -6.28 0.76 -7.85
N GLN A 166 -6.98 1.60 -8.61
CA GLN A 166 -8.43 1.76 -8.44
C GLN A 166 -9.13 0.47 -8.88
N TYR A 167 -9.96 -0.13 -8.00
CA TYR A 167 -10.57 -1.43 -8.25
C TYR A 167 -11.72 -1.35 -9.28
N PHE A 168 -11.81 -2.36 -10.13
CA PHE A 168 -12.96 -2.58 -11.02
C PHE A 168 -13.30 -4.07 -11.07
N GLU A 169 -14.58 -4.40 -11.28
CA GLU A 169 -14.99 -5.81 -11.45
C GLU A 169 -14.40 -6.37 -12.75
N GLU A 170 -13.35 -7.19 -12.63
CA GLU A 170 -12.73 -7.95 -13.72
C GLU A 170 -13.39 -9.34 -13.86
N ASP A 171 -13.26 -9.94 -15.05
CA ASP A 171 -13.66 -11.34 -15.24
C ASP A 171 -12.61 -12.22 -14.53
N ALA A 172 -13.05 -13.08 -13.60
CA ALA A 172 -12.17 -13.90 -12.76
C ALA A 172 -11.12 -14.65 -13.58
N GLN A 173 -9.85 -14.57 -13.16
CA GLN A 173 -8.77 -15.30 -13.80
C GLN A 173 -8.97 -16.82 -13.63
N GLU A 174 -8.49 -17.60 -14.60
CA GLU A 174 -8.59 -19.05 -14.52
C GLU A 174 -7.75 -19.57 -13.33
N PRO A 175 -8.31 -20.48 -12.51
CA PRO A 175 -7.62 -21.02 -11.35
C PRO A 175 -6.36 -21.80 -11.75
N THR A 176 -5.31 -21.68 -10.95
CA THR A 176 -4.03 -22.39 -11.17
C THR A 176 -4.08 -23.80 -10.57
N GLU A 177 -3.65 -24.82 -11.31
CA GLU A 177 -3.69 -26.24 -10.87
C GLU A 177 -2.81 -26.57 -9.63
N ASP A 178 -1.86 -25.69 -9.24
CA ASP A 178 -0.84 -25.93 -8.20
C ASP A 178 -0.92 -25.00 -6.97
N ALA A 179 -2.11 -24.45 -6.67
CA ALA A 179 -2.33 -23.48 -5.59
C ALA A 179 -1.96 -23.96 -4.15
N GLU A 180 -1.79 -25.28 -3.93
CA GLU A 180 -1.54 -25.85 -2.60
C GLU A 180 -0.19 -25.44 -1.99
N LYS A 181 0.80 -25.05 -2.81
CA LYS A 181 2.14 -24.67 -2.35
C LYS A 181 2.22 -23.24 -1.81
N VAL A 182 1.21 -22.41 -2.07
CA VAL A 182 1.23 -20.98 -1.79
C VAL A 182 0.39 -20.65 -0.56
N TRP A 183 0.95 -19.90 0.38
CA TRP A 183 0.17 -19.28 1.44
C TRP A 183 -0.60 -18.09 0.85
N PHE A 184 -1.90 -18.27 0.66
CA PHE A 184 -2.79 -17.23 0.14
C PHE A 184 -3.98 -17.07 1.10
N ALA A 185 -4.30 -15.81 1.43
CA ALA A 185 -5.45 -15.43 2.24
C ALA A 185 -6.36 -14.48 1.45
N ASN A 186 -7.67 -14.77 1.51
CA ASN A 186 -8.67 -13.86 0.97
C ASN A 186 -8.94 -12.69 1.90
N GLN A 187 -9.39 -11.59 1.32
CA GLN A 187 -9.95 -10.49 2.08
C GLN A 187 -11.37 -10.85 2.50
N THR A 188 -11.60 -10.92 3.81
CA THR A 188 -12.92 -11.20 4.41
C THR A 188 -13.57 -9.96 5.03
N THR A 189 -12.78 -8.90 5.24
CA THR A 189 -13.20 -7.64 5.85
C THR A 189 -12.75 -6.47 4.99
N ASP A 190 -13.60 -5.45 4.87
CA ASP A 190 -13.26 -4.22 4.15
C ASP A 190 -12.08 -3.50 4.81
N ASN A 191 -11.34 -2.72 4.03
CA ASN A 191 -10.13 -1.98 4.45
C ASN A 191 -8.93 -2.82 4.93
N ALA A 192 -9.05 -4.14 5.06
CA ALA A 192 -7.93 -5.00 5.46
C ALA A 192 -6.94 -5.33 4.30
N CYS A 193 -7.24 -4.89 3.06
CA CYS A 193 -6.50 -5.23 1.83
C CYS A 193 -4.99 -5.04 1.95
N ALA A 194 -4.53 -3.92 2.52
CA ALA A 194 -3.10 -3.63 2.68
C ALA A 194 -2.37 -4.70 3.52
N THR A 195 -2.97 -5.10 4.66
CA THR A 195 -2.39 -6.13 5.53
C THR A 195 -2.51 -7.51 4.90
N ILE A 196 -3.60 -7.82 4.20
CA ILE A 196 -3.73 -9.07 3.46
C ILE A 196 -2.64 -9.19 2.39
N ALA A 197 -2.41 -8.14 1.59
CA ALA A 197 -1.35 -8.10 0.59
C ALA A 197 0.03 -8.28 1.23
N LEU A 198 0.32 -7.59 2.33
CA LEU A 198 1.58 -7.74 3.06
C LEU A 198 1.78 -9.18 3.57
N PHE A 199 0.74 -9.78 4.17
CA PHE A 199 0.78 -11.17 4.67
C PHE A 199 0.97 -12.18 3.55
N ASN A 200 0.29 -11.98 2.41
CA ASN A 200 0.47 -12.79 1.21
C ASN A 200 1.93 -12.76 0.70
N ILE A 201 2.72 -11.71 1.00
CA ILE A 201 4.16 -11.68 0.73
C ILE A 201 4.96 -12.37 1.83
N ILE A 202 4.90 -11.87 3.07
CA ILE A 202 5.81 -12.32 4.15
C ILE A 202 5.62 -13.79 4.52
N MET A 203 4.42 -14.36 4.30
CA MET A 203 4.16 -15.77 4.57
C MET A 203 4.73 -16.71 3.51
N ASN A 204 5.05 -16.20 2.32
CA ASN A 204 5.65 -16.98 1.23
C ASN A 204 7.15 -16.71 1.05
N ALA A 205 7.65 -15.59 1.55
CA ALA A 205 9.04 -15.20 1.38
C ALA A 205 10.03 -16.18 2.04
N GLU A 206 11.04 -16.58 1.27
CA GLU A 206 12.15 -17.39 1.75
C GLU A 206 13.18 -16.53 2.50
N ASN A 207 13.83 -17.11 3.51
CA ASN A 207 14.94 -16.49 4.26
C ASN A 207 14.62 -15.17 4.98
N ILE A 208 13.34 -14.93 5.32
CA ILE A 208 12.93 -13.86 6.24
C ILE A 208 12.86 -14.40 7.68
N GLU A 209 13.39 -13.64 8.64
CA GLU A 209 13.20 -13.92 10.05
C GLU A 209 11.82 -13.40 10.50
N LEU A 210 10.84 -14.30 10.51
CA LEU A 210 9.55 -14.06 11.16
C LEU A 210 9.71 -14.09 12.68
N GLY A 211 9.15 -13.10 13.38
CA GLY A 211 9.02 -13.12 14.83
C GLY A 211 8.19 -14.32 15.34
N GLU A 212 8.35 -14.69 16.60
CA GLU A 212 7.72 -15.88 17.21
C GLU A 212 6.19 -15.91 17.03
N ARG A 213 5.54 -14.75 17.20
CA ARG A 213 4.08 -14.62 17.06
C ARG A 213 3.61 -14.88 15.63
N LEU A 214 4.34 -14.38 14.63
CA LEU A 214 4.04 -14.64 13.22
C LEU A 214 4.34 -16.08 12.82
N LYS A 215 5.42 -16.69 13.34
CA LYS A 215 5.72 -18.12 13.11
C LYS A 215 4.58 -19.01 13.58
N THR A 216 4.12 -18.80 14.82
CA THR A 216 2.97 -19.51 15.39
C THR A 216 1.71 -19.31 14.54
N PHE A 217 1.45 -18.07 14.11
CA PHE A 217 0.31 -17.76 13.26
C PHE A 217 0.39 -18.47 11.88
N LYS A 218 1.58 -18.50 11.27
CA LYS A 218 1.83 -19.19 10.00
C LYS A 218 1.56 -20.69 10.14
N GLU A 219 2.05 -21.32 11.20
CA GLU A 219 1.82 -22.74 11.48
C GLU A 219 0.32 -23.06 11.64
N GLN A 220 -0.41 -22.24 12.41
CA GLN A 220 -1.84 -22.41 12.64
C GLN A 220 -2.67 -22.22 11.37
N SER A 221 -2.29 -21.27 10.51
CA SER A 221 -3.04 -20.92 9.30
C SER A 221 -2.69 -21.78 8.08
N SER A 222 -1.54 -22.46 8.07
CA SER A 222 -1.04 -23.17 6.89
C SER A 222 -1.98 -24.26 6.37
N SER A 223 -2.71 -24.94 7.26
CA SER A 223 -3.65 -26.01 6.90
C SER A 223 -5.05 -25.52 6.48
N LEU A 224 -5.33 -24.23 6.67
CA LEU A 224 -6.64 -23.64 6.37
C LEU A 224 -6.77 -23.31 4.88
N ILE A 225 -8.01 -23.33 4.37
CA ILE A 225 -8.31 -22.82 3.02
C ILE A 225 -8.21 -21.28 2.98
N PRO A 226 -7.96 -20.65 1.81
CA PRO A 226 -7.71 -19.21 1.73
C PRO A 226 -8.76 -18.29 2.38
N PRO A 227 -10.09 -18.54 2.29
CA PRO A 227 -11.08 -17.75 3.02
C PRO A 227 -10.98 -17.87 4.55
N LEU A 228 -10.64 -19.06 5.06
CA LEU A 228 -10.46 -19.28 6.49
C LEU A 228 -9.14 -18.69 7.01
N ARG A 229 -8.10 -18.64 6.18
CA ARG A 229 -6.86 -17.90 6.51
C ARG A 229 -7.14 -16.40 6.63
N GLY A 230 -7.92 -15.85 5.69
CA GLY A 230 -8.40 -14.47 5.72
C GLY A 230 -9.19 -14.15 6.99
N ASP A 231 -10.19 -14.99 7.30
CA ASP A 231 -11.01 -14.83 8.50
C ASP A 231 -10.16 -14.89 9.79
N LEU A 232 -9.25 -15.87 9.89
CA LEU A 232 -8.34 -15.98 11.03
C LEU A 232 -7.46 -14.72 11.18
N LEU A 233 -6.92 -14.20 10.08
CA LEU A 233 -6.12 -12.97 10.07
C LEU A 233 -6.95 -11.78 10.55
N CYS A 234 -8.12 -11.55 9.96
CA CYS A 234 -8.98 -10.41 10.26
C CYS A 234 -9.52 -10.43 11.71
N ASN A 235 -9.74 -11.63 12.26
CA ASN A 235 -10.22 -11.81 13.64
C ASN A 235 -9.09 -11.82 14.68
N THR A 236 -7.83 -11.80 14.26
CA THR A 236 -6.68 -11.76 15.17
C THR A 236 -6.46 -10.33 15.69
N THR A 237 -6.78 -10.13 16.97
CA THR A 237 -6.77 -8.80 17.63
C THR A 237 -5.46 -8.06 17.49
N TRP A 238 -4.33 -8.75 17.67
CA TRP A 238 -3.03 -8.11 17.63
C TRP A 238 -2.60 -7.68 16.23
N ILE A 239 -3.06 -8.37 15.17
CA ILE A 239 -2.80 -7.98 13.77
C ILE A 239 -3.62 -6.72 13.48
N ARG A 240 -4.91 -6.74 13.84
CA ARG A 240 -5.81 -5.60 13.70
C ARG A 240 -5.29 -4.37 14.45
N LYS A 241 -4.77 -4.55 15.67
CA LYS A 241 -4.14 -3.47 16.45
C LYS A 241 -2.96 -2.84 15.72
N VAL A 242 -2.05 -3.65 15.17
CA VAL A 242 -0.89 -3.16 14.42
C VAL A 242 -1.32 -2.43 13.14
N HIS A 243 -2.37 -2.88 12.46
CA HIS A 243 -2.93 -2.18 11.30
C HIS A 243 -3.55 -0.83 11.70
N ASN A 244 -4.43 -0.83 12.71
CA ASN A 244 -5.19 0.34 13.12
C ASN A 244 -4.35 1.35 13.94
N GLN A 245 -3.09 1.06 14.27
CA GLN A 245 -2.30 1.89 15.19
C GLN A 245 -2.14 3.35 14.76
N PHE A 246 -2.29 3.65 13.46
CA PHE A 246 -2.18 5.00 12.89
C PHE A 246 -3.54 5.72 12.80
N ALA A 247 -4.62 5.03 13.15
CA ALA A 247 -5.96 5.55 13.06
C ALA A 247 -6.21 6.63 14.11
N ARG A 248 -6.90 7.69 13.68
CA ARG A 248 -7.48 8.70 14.55
C ARG A 248 -8.96 8.37 14.76
N ARG A 249 -9.59 9.03 15.73
CA ARG A 249 -11.02 8.84 15.97
C ARG A 249 -11.87 9.14 14.74
N VAL A 250 -11.54 10.20 13.99
CA VAL A 250 -12.26 10.53 12.75
C VAL A 250 -12.19 9.39 11.72
N ASP A 251 -11.08 8.64 11.69
CA ASP A 251 -10.92 7.52 10.76
C ASP A 251 -11.83 6.34 11.15
N LEU A 252 -11.91 6.03 12.45
CA LEU A 252 -12.85 5.02 13.00
C LEU A 252 -14.31 5.40 12.72
N LEU A 253 -14.69 6.63 13.04
CA LEU A 253 -16.05 7.13 12.82
C LEU A 253 -16.44 7.12 11.34
N ASN A 254 -15.50 7.46 10.45
CA ASN A 254 -15.73 7.40 9.01
C ASN A 254 -15.90 5.96 8.53
N ALA A 255 -15.07 5.03 8.99
CA ALA A 255 -15.20 3.61 8.66
C ALA A 255 -16.56 3.04 9.11
N ASP A 256 -16.98 3.34 10.34
CA ASP A 256 -18.30 2.94 10.87
C ASP A 256 -19.44 3.57 10.07
N LEU A 257 -19.33 4.85 9.69
CA LEU A 257 -20.33 5.54 8.88
C LEU A 257 -20.47 4.91 7.49
N VAL A 258 -19.36 4.59 6.83
CA VAL A 258 -19.36 3.92 5.52
C VAL A 258 -20.04 2.56 5.63
N LEU A 259 -19.64 1.74 6.61
CA LEU A 259 -20.23 0.43 6.86
C LEU A 259 -21.75 0.53 7.13
N GLU A 260 -22.16 1.52 7.92
CA GLU A 260 -23.58 1.76 8.19
C GLU A 260 -24.34 2.13 6.90
N GLN A 261 -23.78 3.01 6.07
CA GLN A 261 -24.37 3.39 4.79
C GLN A 261 -24.50 2.19 3.84
N GLU A 262 -23.47 1.35 3.75
CA GLU A 262 -23.48 0.14 2.92
C GLU A 262 -24.50 -0.88 3.42
N SER A 263 -24.56 -1.12 4.73
CA SER A 263 -25.57 -2.00 5.33
C SER A 263 -27.00 -1.51 5.02
N LYS A 264 -27.24 -0.19 5.09
CA LYS A 264 -28.52 0.44 4.72
C LYS A 264 -28.81 0.27 3.23
N LYS A 265 -27.81 0.45 2.34
CA LYS A 265 -27.94 0.22 0.88
C LYS A 265 -28.26 -1.25 0.59
N ALA A 266 -27.57 -2.21 1.23
CA ALA A 266 -27.79 -3.64 1.06
C ALA A 266 -29.19 -4.07 1.53
N ARG A 267 -29.66 -3.56 2.68
CA ARG A 267 -31.03 -3.80 3.17
C ARG A 267 -32.09 -3.28 2.19
N LYS A 268 -31.88 -2.07 1.61
CA LYS A 268 -32.76 -1.51 0.58
C LYS A 268 -32.75 -2.33 -0.71
N LYS A 269 -31.59 -2.85 -1.15
CA LYS A 269 -31.48 -3.74 -2.32
C LYS A 269 -32.20 -5.08 -2.09
N LYS A 270 -32.05 -5.70 -0.91
CA LYS A 270 -32.78 -6.93 -0.54
C LYS A 270 -34.31 -6.73 -0.49
N ALA A 271 -34.78 -5.52 -0.20
CA ALA A 271 -36.20 -5.17 -0.21
C ALA A 271 -36.75 -4.84 -1.62
N ALA A 272 -35.89 -4.64 -2.62
CA ALA A 272 -36.28 -4.42 -4.01
C ALA A 272 -36.27 -5.76 -4.80
N ARG A 273 -37.25 -5.96 -5.71
CA ARG A 273 -37.30 -7.17 -6.57
C ARG A 273 -36.02 -7.25 -7.42
N PRO A 274 -35.51 -8.46 -7.73
CA PRO A 274 -34.27 -8.62 -8.48
C PRO A 274 -34.44 -8.04 -9.89
N ALA A 275 -33.81 -6.90 -10.15
CA ALA A 275 -33.61 -6.41 -11.50
C ALA A 275 -32.38 -7.10 -12.09
N MET A 276 -32.47 -7.47 -13.37
CA MET A 276 -31.43 -8.13 -14.15
C MET A 276 -30.08 -7.41 -13.99
N ARG A 277 -29.03 -8.13 -13.57
CA ARG A 277 -27.65 -7.61 -13.45
C ARG A 277 -27.21 -7.08 -14.81
N ARG A 278 -27.23 -5.76 -15.01
CA ARG A 278 -26.48 -5.12 -16.09
C ARG A 278 -25.05 -4.94 -15.60
N LYS A 279 -24.05 -5.32 -16.41
CA LYS A 279 -22.64 -4.97 -16.20
C LYS A 279 -22.57 -3.47 -15.89
N THR A 280 -22.21 -3.15 -14.65
CA THR A 280 -22.06 -1.79 -14.16
C THR A 280 -20.81 -1.20 -14.80
N LYS A 281 -20.93 0.01 -15.37
CA LYS A 281 -19.75 0.78 -15.78
C LYS A 281 -18.86 1.05 -14.55
N PRO A 282 -17.55 1.26 -14.73
CA PRO A 282 -16.69 1.75 -13.67
C PRO A 282 -17.35 3.02 -13.09
N SER A 283 -17.65 2.99 -11.79
CA SER A 283 -18.04 4.20 -11.09
C SER A 283 -16.75 4.90 -10.65
N SER A 284 -16.68 6.21 -10.83
CA SER A 284 -15.62 7.08 -10.28
C SER A 284 -15.56 7.10 -8.74
N ASP A 285 -16.26 6.17 -8.08
CA ASP A 285 -16.43 5.99 -6.64
C ASP A 285 -15.86 4.62 -6.20
N ALA A 286 -15.14 3.92 -7.08
CA ALA A 286 -14.50 2.66 -6.73
C ALA A 286 -13.26 2.94 -5.86
N GLY A 287 -13.14 2.23 -4.73
CA GLY A 287 -11.99 2.33 -3.84
C GLY A 287 -10.71 1.80 -4.47
N PHE A 288 -9.58 2.12 -3.86
CA PHE A 288 -8.29 1.53 -4.23
C PHE A 288 -8.16 0.13 -3.63
N HIS A 289 -7.45 -0.76 -4.34
CA HIS A 289 -7.25 -2.14 -3.92
C HIS A 289 -5.80 -2.60 -4.07
N PHE A 290 -5.31 -3.31 -3.05
CA PHE A 290 -3.96 -3.84 -2.98
C PHE A 290 -3.89 -5.27 -3.49
N ILE A 291 -2.92 -5.54 -4.36
CA ILE A 291 -2.54 -6.90 -4.78
C ILE A 291 -1.05 -7.11 -4.55
N ALA A 292 -0.65 -8.36 -4.36
CA ALA A 292 0.74 -8.72 -4.18
C ALA A 292 1.27 -9.57 -5.35
N TYR A 293 2.52 -9.35 -5.74
CA TYR A 293 3.28 -10.24 -6.62
C TYR A 293 4.41 -10.88 -5.84
N VAL A 294 4.52 -12.21 -5.90
CA VAL A 294 5.42 -12.98 -5.02
C VAL A 294 6.08 -14.13 -5.77
N PRO A 295 7.41 -14.31 -5.65
CA PRO A 295 8.08 -15.53 -6.08
C PRO A 295 7.88 -16.65 -5.05
N VAL A 296 7.47 -17.83 -5.49
CA VAL A 296 7.37 -19.04 -4.68
C VAL A 296 8.00 -20.19 -5.44
N GLY A 297 9.17 -20.65 -5.00
CA GLY A 297 9.96 -21.63 -5.74
C GLY A 297 10.44 -21.09 -7.10
N ASP A 298 10.16 -21.81 -8.18
CA ASP A 298 10.47 -21.41 -9.57
C ASP A 298 9.34 -20.63 -10.25
N GLU A 299 8.31 -20.21 -9.51
CA GLU A 299 7.10 -19.59 -10.04
C GLU A 299 6.81 -18.23 -9.42
N VAL A 300 6.13 -17.37 -10.17
CA VAL A 300 5.69 -16.05 -9.72
C VAL A 300 4.17 -16.03 -9.71
N TYR A 301 3.61 -15.55 -8.61
CA TYR A 301 2.18 -15.52 -8.36
C TYR A 301 1.67 -14.09 -8.18
N GLN A 302 0.50 -13.80 -8.73
CA GLN A 302 -0.34 -12.66 -8.37
C GLN A 302 -1.33 -13.12 -7.29
N LEU A 303 -1.30 -12.46 -6.14
CA LEU A 303 -2.12 -12.75 -4.97
C LEU A 303 -3.06 -11.56 -4.72
N ASP A 304 -4.29 -11.69 -5.20
CA ASP A 304 -5.36 -10.71 -5.01
C ASP A 304 -6.35 -11.25 -3.98
N GLY A 305 -6.52 -10.57 -2.85
CA GLY A 305 -7.41 -11.02 -1.77
C GLY A 305 -8.88 -11.16 -2.16
N LEU A 306 -9.34 -10.48 -3.23
CA LEU A 306 -10.71 -10.56 -3.74
C LEU A 306 -10.91 -11.72 -4.72
N GLU A 307 -9.83 -12.29 -5.26
CA GLU A 307 -9.87 -13.44 -6.16
C GLU A 307 -9.96 -14.75 -5.39
N LYS A 308 -10.59 -15.77 -5.99
CA LYS A 308 -10.82 -17.04 -5.29
C LYS A 308 -9.55 -17.82 -4.96
N GLU A 309 -8.56 -17.72 -5.84
CA GLU A 309 -7.35 -18.55 -5.82
C GLU A 309 -6.14 -17.74 -6.29
N PRO A 310 -4.92 -18.13 -5.90
CA PRO A 310 -3.70 -17.49 -6.41
C PRO A 310 -3.53 -17.73 -7.91
N ALA A 311 -3.10 -16.70 -8.64
CA ALA A 311 -2.86 -16.78 -10.07
C ALA A 311 -1.35 -16.90 -10.37
N CYS A 312 -0.92 -18.01 -10.96
CA CYS A 312 0.46 -18.13 -11.44
C CYS A 312 0.63 -17.34 -12.74
N ILE A 313 1.56 -16.39 -12.75
CA ILE A 313 1.79 -15.48 -13.88
C ILE A 313 3.03 -15.88 -14.72
N GLY A 314 3.86 -16.79 -14.22
CA GLY A 314 4.99 -17.33 -14.98
C GLY A 314 6.03 -18.04 -14.12
N LYS A 315 7.01 -18.65 -14.79
CA LYS A 315 8.17 -19.30 -14.16
C LYS A 315 9.41 -18.40 -14.22
N VAL A 316 10.23 -18.46 -13.19
CA VAL A 316 11.53 -17.77 -13.09
C VAL A 316 12.57 -18.57 -13.87
N GLY A 317 13.22 -17.92 -14.85
CA GLY A 317 14.35 -18.52 -15.57
C GLY A 317 15.59 -18.64 -14.69
N ALA A 318 16.46 -19.63 -14.96
CA ALA A 318 17.64 -19.93 -14.14
C ALA A 318 18.59 -18.74 -13.88
N ASP A 319 18.64 -17.77 -14.80
CA ASP A 319 19.50 -16.57 -14.72
C ASP A 319 18.67 -15.26 -14.72
N SER A 320 17.37 -15.31 -14.42
CA SER A 320 16.48 -14.14 -14.45
C SER A 320 16.02 -13.76 -13.05
N ASP A 321 15.94 -12.46 -12.78
CA ASP A 321 15.18 -11.96 -11.62
C ASP A 321 13.68 -12.22 -11.86
N TRP A 322 12.98 -12.64 -10.81
CA TRP A 322 11.54 -12.90 -10.86
C TRP A 322 10.74 -11.63 -11.14
N THR A 323 11.28 -10.46 -10.78
CA THR A 323 10.66 -9.15 -11.04
C THR A 323 10.46 -8.90 -12.54
N ALA A 324 11.30 -9.47 -13.41
CA ALA A 324 11.15 -9.40 -14.85
C ALA A 324 9.91 -10.14 -15.37
N VAL A 325 9.44 -11.17 -14.64
CA VAL A 325 8.21 -11.91 -14.94
C VAL A 325 6.98 -11.07 -14.54
N ALA A 326 7.03 -10.38 -13.40
CA ALA A 326 5.93 -9.55 -12.90
C ALA A 326 5.77 -8.23 -13.68
N ARG A 327 6.88 -7.63 -14.12
CA ARG A 327 6.92 -6.33 -14.85
C ARG A 327 5.85 -6.20 -15.95
N PRO A 328 5.76 -7.09 -16.96
CA PRO A 328 4.79 -6.94 -18.05
C PRO A 328 3.32 -6.98 -17.58
N PHE A 329 3.02 -7.67 -16.48
CA PHE A 329 1.67 -7.70 -15.92
C PHE A 329 1.30 -6.39 -15.22
N ILE A 330 2.27 -5.80 -14.50
CA ILE A 330 2.11 -4.48 -13.88
C ILE A 330 1.99 -3.40 -14.96
N GLU A 331 2.86 -3.41 -15.98
CA GLU A 331 2.81 -2.49 -17.12
C GLU A 331 1.48 -2.60 -17.89
N ALA A 332 0.99 -3.82 -18.13
CA ALA A 332 -0.28 -4.03 -18.80
C ALA A 332 -1.45 -3.43 -18.01
N ARG A 333 -1.45 -3.60 -16.68
CA ARG A 333 -2.43 -2.92 -15.81
C ARG A 333 -2.29 -1.40 -15.91
N MET A 334 -1.10 -0.85 -15.77
CA MET A 334 -0.89 0.61 -15.88
C MET A 334 -1.39 1.17 -17.23
N LEU A 335 -1.12 0.47 -18.34
CA LEU A 335 -1.49 0.89 -19.68
C LEU A 335 -2.99 0.79 -19.96
N GLN A 336 -3.65 -0.27 -19.46
CA GLN A 336 -5.11 -0.44 -19.60
C GLN A 336 -5.89 0.76 -19.05
N TYR A 337 -5.27 1.52 -18.15
CA TYR A 337 -5.89 2.54 -17.31
C TYR A 337 -5.33 3.97 -17.55
N GLU A 338 -4.40 4.15 -18.51
CA GLU A 338 -3.76 5.44 -18.82
C GLU A 338 -4.77 6.50 -19.33
N SER A 339 -5.84 6.08 -20.00
CA SER A 339 -6.87 7.00 -20.52
C SER A 339 -7.76 7.63 -19.44
N GLU A 340 -7.74 7.12 -18.20
CA GLU A 340 -8.63 7.55 -17.11
C GLU A 340 -7.93 8.37 -16.01
N GLN A 341 -6.64 8.74 -16.17
CA GLN A 341 -5.85 9.47 -15.15
C GLN A 341 -5.86 8.78 -13.78
N LEU A 342 -5.75 7.46 -13.77
CA LEU A 342 -5.80 6.68 -12.54
C LEU A 342 -4.47 6.75 -11.78
N SER A 343 -4.55 7.07 -10.49
CA SER A 343 -3.42 7.02 -9.57
C SER A 343 -3.09 5.57 -9.24
N PHE A 344 -1.81 5.21 -9.28
CA PHE A 344 -1.30 3.91 -8.84
C PHE A 344 -0.17 4.13 -7.84
N ASN A 345 0.08 3.12 -7.01
CA ASN A 345 1.25 3.07 -6.15
C ASN A 345 1.89 1.69 -6.24
N LEU A 346 3.21 1.64 -6.28
CA LEU A 346 3.96 0.39 -6.31
C LEU A 346 4.99 0.41 -5.19
N LEU A 347 4.92 -0.58 -4.31
CA LEU A 347 5.87 -0.79 -3.24
C LEU A 347 6.60 -2.11 -3.45
N SER A 348 7.83 -2.21 -2.96
CA SER A 348 8.61 -3.45 -2.92
C SER A 348 8.99 -3.80 -1.50
N LEU A 349 8.86 -5.07 -1.14
CA LEU A 349 9.45 -5.63 0.06
C LEU A 349 10.82 -6.20 -0.30
N CYS A 350 11.89 -5.60 0.19
CA CYS A 350 13.27 -5.98 -0.10
C CYS A 350 14.05 -6.32 1.17
N ARG A 351 15.25 -6.88 1.02
CA ARG A 351 16.24 -6.95 2.10
C ARG A 351 16.51 -5.54 2.64
N SER A 352 16.63 -5.42 3.97
CA SER A 352 17.01 -4.15 4.59
C SER A 352 18.48 -3.83 4.30
N PRO A 353 18.82 -2.61 3.81
CA PRO A 353 20.20 -2.16 3.70
C PRO A 353 20.95 -2.20 5.04
N LEU A 354 20.26 -2.02 6.18
CA LEU A 354 20.88 -2.15 7.51
C LEU A 354 21.48 -3.52 7.74
N HIS A 355 20.84 -4.58 7.25
CA HIS A 355 21.36 -5.93 7.37
C HIS A 355 22.68 -6.07 6.61
N GLU A 356 22.73 -5.61 5.35
CA GLU A 356 23.92 -5.70 4.50
C GLU A 356 25.09 -4.91 5.09
N VAL A 357 24.82 -3.68 5.55
CA VAL A 357 25.83 -2.82 6.16
C VAL A 357 26.32 -3.42 7.48
N ARG A 358 25.44 -3.99 8.31
CA ARG A 358 25.82 -4.68 9.55
C ARG A 358 26.71 -5.89 9.27
N GLU A 359 26.34 -6.73 8.30
CA GLU A 359 27.13 -7.89 7.92
C GLU A 359 28.49 -7.46 7.34
N GLY A 360 28.51 -6.43 6.50
CA GLY A 360 29.72 -5.82 5.95
C GLY A 360 30.64 -5.27 7.05
N LEU A 361 30.06 -4.60 8.06
CA LEU A 361 30.80 -4.06 9.19
C LEU A 361 31.39 -5.18 10.07
N ALA A 362 30.64 -6.26 10.34
CA ALA A 362 31.14 -7.43 11.06
C ALA A 362 32.34 -8.06 10.34
N LYS A 363 32.23 -8.26 9.02
CA LYS A 363 33.32 -8.78 8.17
C LYS A 363 34.53 -7.85 8.18
N ASN A 364 34.31 -6.54 8.02
CA ASN A 364 35.37 -5.54 8.04
C ASN A 364 36.11 -5.51 9.39
N ILE A 365 35.39 -5.48 10.53
CA ILE A 365 35.99 -5.48 11.87
C ILE A 365 36.85 -6.74 12.07
N THR A 366 36.31 -7.89 11.70
CA THR A 366 36.99 -9.18 11.82
C THR A 366 38.26 -9.21 10.97
N GLU A 367 38.20 -8.68 9.74
CA GLU A 367 39.34 -8.63 8.84
C GLU A 367 40.41 -7.62 9.29
N LEU A 368 39.99 -6.47 9.82
CA LEU A 368 40.89 -5.47 10.37
C LEU A 368 41.66 -6.03 11.58
N ALA A 369 41.00 -6.83 12.43
CA ALA A 369 41.66 -7.51 13.54
C ALA A 369 42.68 -8.55 13.06
N ARG A 370 42.36 -9.33 12.01
CA ARG A 370 43.33 -10.25 11.38
C ARG A 370 44.56 -9.52 10.87
N ILE A 371 44.40 -8.37 10.20
CA ILE A 371 45.52 -7.55 9.74
C ILE A 371 46.34 -7.02 10.93
N ARG A 372 45.69 -6.51 11.98
CA ARG A 372 46.38 -6.02 13.19
C ARG A 372 47.15 -7.14 13.90
N TYR A 373 46.62 -8.36 13.89
CA TYR A 373 47.32 -9.55 14.40
C TYR A 373 48.47 -9.98 13.49
N ALA A 374 48.31 -9.95 12.17
CA ALA A 374 49.38 -10.21 11.22
C ALA A 374 50.54 -9.22 11.38
N ILE A 375 50.24 -7.93 11.58
CA ILE A 375 51.25 -6.92 11.92
C ILE A 375 51.96 -7.31 13.21
N HIS A 376 51.24 -7.74 14.25
CA HIS A 376 51.84 -8.17 15.53
C HIS A 376 52.81 -9.34 15.38
N ARG A 377 52.57 -10.26 14.43
CA ARG A 377 53.50 -11.37 14.13
C ARG A 377 54.80 -10.91 13.50
N VAL A 378 54.76 -9.82 12.73
CA VAL A 378 55.93 -9.25 12.05
C VAL A 378 56.68 -8.28 12.97
N ASP A 379 55.94 -7.42 13.67
CA ASP A 379 56.43 -6.43 14.61
C ASP A 379 55.47 -6.34 15.82
N PRO A 380 55.85 -6.93 16.96
CA PRO A 380 55.04 -6.91 18.17
C PRO A 380 54.73 -5.52 18.72
N ASP A 381 55.58 -4.52 18.46
CA ASP A 381 55.44 -3.16 18.99
C ASP A 381 54.37 -2.34 18.24
N HIS A 382 54.07 -2.71 16.99
CA HIS A 382 53.13 -1.99 16.10
C HIS A 382 51.81 -2.72 15.85
N GLY A 383 51.70 -3.99 16.27
CA GLY A 383 50.48 -4.79 16.11
C GLY A 383 49.65 -4.96 17.37
N VAL A 384 48.51 -5.67 17.24
CA VAL A 384 47.62 -5.98 18.38
C VAL A 384 47.53 -7.49 18.56
N SER A 385 47.69 -7.95 19.80
CA SER A 385 47.48 -9.35 20.17
C SER A 385 46.01 -9.60 20.49
N TYR A 386 45.46 -10.70 19.98
CA TYR A 386 44.09 -11.14 20.22
C TYR A 386 44.13 -12.53 20.85
N PRO A 387 44.10 -12.64 22.19
CA PRO A 387 43.98 -13.93 22.85
C PRO A 387 42.75 -14.67 22.32
N GLU A 388 42.93 -15.91 21.87
CA GLU A 388 41.87 -16.76 21.33
C GLU A 388 41.15 -16.23 20.08
N GLY A 389 41.69 -15.19 19.40
CA GLY A 389 41.09 -14.64 18.18
C GLY A 389 39.75 -13.94 18.40
N THR A 390 39.50 -13.47 19.62
CA THR A 390 38.26 -12.79 19.98
C THR A 390 38.45 -11.28 20.04
N ILE A 391 37.48 -10.55 19.49
CA ILE A 391 37.42 -9.09 19.49
C ILE A 391 36.19 -8.72 20.28
N SER A 392 36.39 -7.97 21.36
CA SER A 392 35.31 -7.45 22.19
C SER A 392 35.01 -6.00 21.82
N SER A 393 33.76 -5.59 22.05
CA SER A 393 33.37 -4.19 22.04
C SER A 393 34.30 -3.38 22.96
N THR A 394 34.84 -2.27 22.45
CA THR A 394 35.70 -1.34 23.21
C THR A 394 34.93 -0.06 23.52
N ASP A 395 35.34 0.71 24.54
CA ASP A 395 34.66 1.95 24.92
C ASP A 395 34.53 2.97 23.76
N ASP A 396 35.45 2.94 22.77
CA ASP A 396 35.43 3.83 21.61
C ASP A 396 34.50 3.37 20.46
N VAL A 397 34.09 2.10 20.44
CA VAL A 397 33.22 1.52 19.41
C VAL A 397 32.32 0.47 20.07
N SER A 398 31.12 0.90 20.46
CA SER A 398 30.07 0.00 20.93
C SER A 398 29.54 -0.83 19.76
N PHE A 399 29.74 -2.15 19.80
CA PHE A 399 29.17 -3.09 18.81
C PHE A 399 27.63 -3.05 18.82
N ALA A 400 27.04 -2.84 20.00
CA ALA A 400 25.59 -2.71 20.16
C ALA A 400 25.00 -1.55 19.36
N ASP A 401 25.73 -0.43 19.20
CA ASP A 401 25.27 0.74 18.44
C ASP A 401 25.05 0.39 16.94
N TYR A 402 25.72 -0.65 16.45
CA TYR A 402 25.62 -1.13 15.07
C TYR A 402 24.81 -2.43 14.96
N GLY A 403 24.14 -2.86 16.04
CA GLY A 403 23.39 -4.10 16.11
C GLY A 403 24.26 -5.35 15.95
N LEU A 404 25.55 -5.26 16.31
CA LEU A 404 26.50 -6.37 16.30
C LEU A 404 26.52 -7.08 17.66
N PRO A 405 26.88 -8.38 17.70
CA PRO A 405 27.09 -9.09 18.96
C PRO A 405 28.27 -8.50 19.74
N ASP A 406 28.28 -8.64 21.07
CA ASP A 406 29.31 -8.09 21.96
C ASP A 406 30.73 -8.57 21.65
N THR A 407 30.83 -9.74 21.01
CA THR A 407 32.10 -10.33 20.58
C THR A 407 32.02 -10.84 19.15
N LEU A 408 33.11 -10.68 18.42
CA LEU A 408 33.35 -11.27 17.11
C LEU A 408 34.60 -12.15 17.18
N SER A 409 34.63 -13.24 16.43
CA SER A 409 35.75 -14.19 16.45
C SER A 409 36.35 -14.39 15.07
N PHE A 410 37.65 -14.66 15.06
CA PHE A 410 38.39 -15.09 13.87
C PHE A 410 39.42 -16.16 14.22
N ASP A 411 39.75 -17.00 13.24
CA ASP A 411 40.83 -17.96 13.39
C ASP A 411 42.20 -17.27 13.30
N VAL A 412 42.93 -17.27 14.41
CA VAL A 412 44.30 -16.74 14.53
C VAL A 412 45.33 -17.54 13.74
N ASN A 413 45.04 -18.81 13.45
CA ASN A 413 45.96 -19.69 12.70
C ASN A 413 45.88 -19.46 11.20
N THR A 414 44.76 -18.88 10.71
CA THR A 414 44.61 -18.53 9.31
C THR A 414 45.57 -17.38 8.98
N VAL A 415 46.56 -17.68 8.14
CA VAL A 415 47.52 -16.68 7.62
C VAL A 415 46.80 -15.81 6.59
N HIS A 416 46.92 -14.49 6.72
CA HIS A 416 46.25 -13.58 5.81
C HIS A 416 46.91 -13.63 4.42
N ALA A 417 46.13 -13.45 3.35
CA ALA A 417 46.60 -13.65 1.98
C ALA A 417 47.86 -12.83 1.65
N ILE A 418 47.96 -11.59 2.15
CA ILE A 418 49.11 -10.70 1.95
C ILE A 418 50.42 -11.29 2.51
N GLU A 419 50.36 -12.05 3.61
CA GLU A 419 51.54 -12.68 4.20
C GLU A 419 52.11 -13.81 3.35
N THR A 420 51.30 -14.38 2.44
CA THR A 420 51.72 -15.44 1.53
C THR A 420 52.14 -14.92 0.15
N GLN A 421 51.96 -13.63 -0.13
CA GLN A 421 52.32 -13.04 -1.41
C GLN A 421 53.85 -12.88 -1.52
N PRO A 422 54.45 -13.19 -2.69
CA PRO A 422 55.87 -12.91 -2.91
C PRO A 422 56.13 -11.41 -2.76
N LEU A 423 57.27 -11.07 -2.14
CA LEU A 423 57.71 -9.68 -2.05
C LEU A 423 58.00 -9.16 -3.46
N ASP A 424 57.33 -8.07 -3.85
CA ASP A 424 57.46 -7.53 -5.20
C ASP A 424 58.89 -7.02 -5.41
N ALA A 425 59.42 -7.18 -6.62
CA ALA A 425 60.74 -6.65 -7.00
C ALA A 425 60.87 -5.11 -6.84
N GLY A 426 59.74 -4.41 -6.59
CA GLY A 426 59.63 -2.97 -6.35
C GLY A 426 59.83 -2.50 -4.90
N GLY A 427 60.10 -3.39 -3.94
CA GLY A 427 60.70 -2.99 -2.65
C GLY A 427 59.78 -2.62 -1.49
N ALA A 428 58.45 -2.76 -1.60
CA ALA A 428 57.56 -2.59 -0.45
C ALA A 428 57.71 -3.77 0.53
N THR A 429 57.96 -3.48 1.81
CA THR A 429 58.08 -4.51 2.85
C THR A 429 56.70 -5.14 3.14
N LEU A 430 56.69 -6.37 3.68
CA LEU A 430 55.44 -7.00 4.13
C LEU A 430 54.67 -6.11 5.13
N LEU A 431 55.39 -5.45 6.03
CA LEU A 431 54.81 -4.52 7.00
C LEU A 431 54.09 -3.36 6.30
N GLN A 432 54.72 -2.73 5.30
CA GLN A 432 54.09 -1.66 4.51
C GLN A 432 52.82 -2.12 3.78
N LYS A 433 52.81 -3.35 3.24
CA LYS A 433 51.62 -3.92 2.60
C LYS A 433 50.48 -4.15 3.60
N LEU A 434 50.80 -4.65 4.80
CA LEU A 434 49.82 -4.87 5.87
C LEU A 434 49.28 -3.54 6.41
N GLU A 435 50.13 -2.53 6.60
CA GLU A 435 49.73 -1.19 7.03
C GLU A 435 48.84 -0.51 6.00
N ALA A 436 49.19 -0.57 4.70
CA ALA A 436 48.33 -0.05 3.64
C ALA A 436 46.95 -0.73 3.65
N ARG A 437 46.91 -2.06 3.81
CA ARG A 437 45.63 -2.78 3.91
C ARG A 437 44.84 -2.41 5.16
N ARG A 438 45.51 -2.17 6.29
CA ARG A 438 44.88 -1.67 7.52
C ARG A 438 44.19 -0.32 7.27
N GLU A 439 44.88 0.62 6.64
CA GLU A 439 44.35 1.95 6.32
C GLU A 439 43.15 1.90 5.36
N GLU A 440 43.20 1.03 4.34
CA GLU A 440 42.06 0.77 3.46
C GLU A 440 40.84 0.25 4.24
N LEU A 441 41.05 -0.74 5.11
CA LEU A 441 39.99 -1.34 5.93
C LEU A 441 39.41 -0.33 6.94
N GLU A 442 40.23 0.54 7.51
CA GLU A 442 39.79 1.62 8.42
C GLU A 442 38.94 2.65 7.68
N THR A 443 39.34 3.02 6.46
CA THR A 443 38.55 3.91 5.59
C THR A 443 37.20 3.28 5.23
N GLU A 444 37.20 2.00 4.85
CA GLU A 444 35.98 1.25 4.55
C GLU A 444 35.09 1.10 5.78
N GLN A 445 35.67 0.88 6.97
CA GLN A 445 34.93 0.82 8.22
C GLN A 445 34.21 2.15 8.51
N ALA A 446 34.91 3.27 8.33
CA ALA A 446 34.32 4.60 8.52
C ALA A 446 33.16 4.85 7.55
N ARG A 447 33.30 4.41 6.29
CA ARG A 447 32.23 4.45 5.27
C ARG A 447 31.01 3.64 5.69
N LEU A 448 31.21 2.36 6.07
CA LEU A 448 30.13 1.47 6.54
C LEU A 448 29.43 2.02 7.78
N LYS A 449 30.18 2.55 8.76
CA LYS A 449 29.61 3.19 9.96
C LYS A 449 28.79 4.45 9.63
N ALA A 450 29.18 5.22 8.62
CA ALA A 450 28.42 6.38 8.16
C ALA A 450 27.13 5.94 7.45
N GLU A 451 27.22 4.92 6.58
CA GLU A 451 26.07 4.33 5.87
C GLU A 451 25.05 3.75 6.84
N TYR A 452 25.50 3.01 7.86
CA TYR A 452 24.64 2.47 8.91
C TYR A 452 23.86 3.57 9.62
N ARG A 453 24.55 4.64 10.05
CA ARG A 453 23.91 5.77 10.75
C ARG A 453 22.92 6.51 9.87
N ALA A 454 23.23 6.69 8.59
CA ALA A 454 22.32 7.32 7.63
C ALA A 454 21.04 6.49 7.48
N GLU A 455 21.16 5.17 7.33
CA GLU A 455 20.01 4.29 7.17
C GLU A 455 19.18 4.18 8.46
N VAL A 456 19.80 4.19 9.66
CA VAL A 456 19.07 4.28 10.94
C VAL A 456 18.28 5.58 11.02
N CYS A 457 18.90 6.72 10.65
CA CYS A 457 18.21 8.01 10.62
C CYS A 457 17.01 7.99 9.67
N MET A 458 17.12 7.36 8.50
CA MET A 458 16.00 7.20 7.58
C MET A 458 14.86 6.37 8.18
N ALA A 459 15.18 5.29 8.91
CA ALA A 459 14.18 4.47 9.59
C ALA A 459 13.49 5.24 10.73
N GLU A 460 14.24 6.08 11.46
CA GLU A 460 13.68 6.99 12.47
C GLU A 460 12.75 8.03 11.84
N ASP A 461 13.13 8.63 10.71
CA ASP A 461 12.29 9.58 9.97
C ASP A 461 10.98 8.95 9.49
N ASP A 462 11.03 7.72 8.97
CA ASP A 462 9.84 6.95 8.60
C ASP A 462 8.95 6.70 9.83
N SER A 463 9.54 6.28 10.96
CA SER A 463 8.81 6.12 12.22
C SER A 463 8.18 7.43 12.70
N CYS A 464 8.88 8.56 12.60
CA CYS A 464 8.34 9.87 12.91
C CYS A 464 7.19 10.27 11.98
N ARG A 465 7.28 9.98 10.68
CA ARG A 465 6.23 10.26 9.69
C ARG A 465 4.96 9.46 10.00
N ALA A 466 5.11 8.14 10.18
CA ALA A 466 4.01 7.25 10.52
C ALA A 466 3.37 7.60 11.88
N ASN A 467 4.18 7.89 12.90
CA ASN A 467 3.68 8.32 14.21
C ASN A 467 3.08 9.75 14.18
N GLY A 468 3.52 10.60 13.25
CA GLY A 468 2.94 11.91 13.01
C GLY A 468 1.46 11.83 12.64
N ARG A 469 1.07 10.78 11.89
CA ARG A 469 -0.32 10.52 11.49
C ARG A 469 -1.27 10.22 12.66
N LYS A 470 -0.73 9.73 13.79
CA LYS A 470 -1.50 9.45 15.02
C LYS A 470 -2.01 10.74 15.69
N LYS A 471 -1.46 11.91 15.33
CA LYS A 471 -1.87 13.19 15.89
C LYS A 471 -3.23 13.61 15.31
N ASP A 472 -4.23 13.68 16.17
CA ASP A 472 -5.55 14.18 15.81
C ASP A 472 -5.62 15.71 15.98
N TYR A 473 -5.60 16.42 14.86
CA TYR A 473 -5.74 17.89 14.83
C TYR A 473 -7.20 18.35 14.77
N THR A 474 -8.16 17.43 14.62
CA THR A 474 -9.59 17.75 14.50
C THR A 474 -10.10 18.62 15.67
N PRO A 475 -9.76 18.34 16.94
CA PRO A 475 -10.22 19.16 18.07
C PRO A 475 -9.64 20.59 18.03
N VAL A 476 -8.37 20.73 17.63
CA VAL A 476 -7.70 22.03 17.53
C VAL A 476 -8.28 22.85 16.39
N ILE A 477 -8.48 22.23 15.22
CA ILE A 477 -9.11 22.87 14.06
C ILE A 477 -10.53 23.32 14.42
N HIS A 478 -11.32 22.45 15.05
CA HIS A 478 -12.67 22.79 15.50
C HIS A 478 -12.66 24.02 16.41
N ARG A 479 -11.80 24.02 17.44
CA ARG A 479 -11.69 25.16 18.37
C ARG A 479 -11.22 26.44 17.69
N TRP A 480 -10.35 26.32 16.69
CA TRP A 480 -9.86 27.48 15.94
C TRP A 480 -10.96 28.07 15.04
N VAL A 481 -11.70 27.23 14.31
CA VAL A 481 -12.85 27.66 13.49
C VAL A 481 -13.94 28.28 14.36
N GLU A 482 -14.22 27.71 15.52
CA GLU A 482 -15.16 28.26 16.50
C GLU A 482 -14.75 29.68 16.93
N LYS A 483 -13.46 29.90 17.24
CA LYS A 483 -12.93 31.23 17.59
C LYS A 483 -12.98 32.23 16.43
N LEU A 484 -12.74 31.78 15.20
CA LEU A 484 -12.91 32.62 14.01
C LEU A 484 -14.37 33.01 13.78
N ALA A 485 -15.31 32.10 14.07
CA ALA A 485 -16.73 32.38 13.99
C ALA A 485 -17.18 33.39 15.07
N GLU A 486 -16.74 33.19 16.33
CA GLU A 486 -17.04 34.11 17.46
C GLU A 486 -16.55 35.54 17.19
N THR A 487 -15.44 35.70 16.48
CA THR A 487 -14.85 37.01 16.15
C THR A 487 -15.41 37.64 14.87
N GLY A 488 -16.26 36.92 14.13
CA GLY A 488 -16.77 37.34 12.81
C GLY A 488 -15.77 37.18 11.66
N ALA A 489 -14.49 36.91 11.96
CA ALA A 489 -13.42 36.78 10.97
C ALA A 489 -13.66 35.62 9.98
N LEU A 490 -14.35 34.55 10.40
CA LEU A 490 -14.66 33.42 9.52
C LEU A 490 -15.50 33.85 8.31
N GLN A 491 -16.45 34.78 8.50
CA GLN A 491 -17.29 35.28 7.41
C GLN A 491 -16.45 36.09 6.41
N GLU A 492 -15.57 36.98 6.90
CA GLU A 492 -14.68 37.78 6.04
C GLU A 492 -13.78 36.89 5.19
N ILE A 493 -13.19 35.84 5.79
CA ILE A 493 -12.35 34.87 5.09
C ILE A 493 -13.16 34.11 4.04
N ALA A 494 -14.36 33.65 4.38
CA ALA A 494 -15.22 32.91 3.46
C ALA A 494 -15.62 33.77 2.24
N GLU A 495 -15.94 35.04 2.46
CA GLU A 495 -16.25 35.99 1.39
C GLU A 495 -15.03 36.26 0.49
N GLN A 496 -13.83 36.41 1.07
CA GLN A 496 -12.59 36.58 0.31
C GLN A 496 -12.25 35.35 -0.56
N VAL A 497 -12.40 34.15 -0.01
CA VAL A 497 -12.16 32.90 -0.76
C VAL A 497 -13.17 32.76 -1.90
N ALA A 498 -14.45 33.08 -1.65
CA ALA A 498 -15.49 33.06 -2.69
C ALA A 498 -15.18 34.04 -3.83
N LEU A 499 -14.62 35.22 -3.52
CA LEU A 499 -14.18 36.21 -4.50
C LEU A 499 -12.98 35.76 -5.34
N GLN A 500 -12.08 34.92 -4.80
CA GLN A 500 -10.93 34.39 -5.54
C GLN A 500 -11.29 33.22 -6.46
N GLN A 501 -12.40 32.52 -6.17
CA GLN A 501 -12.89 31.40 -6.98
C GLN A 501 -13.89 31.81 -8.07
N ALA A 502 -14.37 33.06 -8.02
CA ALA A 502 -15.26 33.68 -9.03
C ALA A 502 -14.45 34.41 -10.09
#